data_AF-A0A7Y4RZ62-F1
#
_entry.id   AF-A0A7Y4RZ62-F1
#
_cell.length_a   1.000
_cell.length_b   1.000
_cell.length_c   1.000
_cell.angle_alpha   90.00
_cell.angle_beta   90.00
_cell.angle_gamma   90.00
#
_symmetry.space_group_name_H-M   'P 1'
#
loop_
_entity.id
_entity.type
_entity.pdbx_description
1 polymer ?
#
loop_
_entity_poly.entity_id
_entity_poly.type
_entity_poly.pdbx_seq_one_letter_code
_entity_poly.pdbx_strand_id
1 'polypeptide(L)'
;MIYEGSLDDGVTLFIYFGLLSVVITIWRLTAKNVTQREKYILLGAWGILPPIWFLVEYFFIFIPYGVKGAFNYFQYGQGVASKVWGAVFALISISLYSSKDK
;
A
#
# COMPACT_ATOMS: atom_id res chain seq x y z
N MET A 1 7.61 18.70 4.87
CA MET A 1 6.26 18.18 5.17
C MET A 1 5.36 18.49 3.98
N ILE A 2 4.51 17.54 3.57
CA ILE A 2 3.61 17.67 2.41
C ILE A 2 2.25 18.25 2.85
N TYR A 3 1.89 18.09 4.13
CA TYR A 3 0.63 18.48 4.73
C TYR A 3 0.84 19.46 5.90
N GLU A 4 -0.19 20.22 6.25
CA GLU A 4 -0.18 21.17 7.37
C GLU A 4 -0.92 20.61 8.60
N GLY A 5 -0.40 20.86 9.82
CA GLY A 5 -1.10 20.61 11.08
C GLY A 5 -1.30 19.14 11.46
N SER A 6 -2.43 18.83 12.13
CA SER A 6 -2.78 17.48 12.63
C SER A 6 -2.99 16.42 11.55
N LEU A 7 -3.05 16.84 10.28
CA LEU A 7 -3.10 15.94 9.14
C LEU A 7 -1.77 15.21 8.93
N ASP A 8 -0.64 15.82 9.31
CA ASP A 8 0.69 15.21 9.19
C ASP A 8 0.83 14.00 10.12
N ASP A 9 0.27 14.06 11.33
CA ASP A 9 0.25 12.93 12.27
C ASP A 9 -0.58 11.76 11.73
N GLY A 10 -1.76 12.05 11.16
CA GLY A 10 -2.64 11.04 10.58
C GLY A 10 -2.01 10.34 9.37
N VAL A 11 -1.40 11.10 8.47
CA VAL A 11 -0.68 10.56 7.31
C VAL A 11 0.53 9.76 7.77
N THR A 12 1.29 10.24 8.75
CA THR A 12 2.46 9.55 9.29
C THR A 12 2.08 8.21 9.91
N LEU A 13 1.01 8.17 10.71
CA LEU A 13 0.48 6.93 11.27
C LEU A 13 0.06 5.95 10.16
N PHE A 14 -0.58 6.45 9.10
CA PHE A 14 -0.96 5.63 7.96
C PHE A 14 0.25 5.08 7.21
N ILE A 15 1.34 5.86 7.05
CA ILE A 15 2.59 5.39 6.46
C ILE A 15 3.17 4.24 7.29
N TYR A 16 3.23 4.38 8.61
CA TYR A 16 3.69 3.30 9.49
C TYR A 16 2.82 2.05 9.39
N PHE A 17 1.49 2.23 9.35
CA PHE A 17 0.56 1.12 9.12
C PHE A 17 0.81 0.45 7.77
N GLY A 18 1.01 1.23 6.70
CA GLY A 18 1.34 0.73 5.37
C GLY A 18 2.62 -0.09 5.35
N LEU A 19 3.70 0.41 5.94
CA LEU A 19 4.97 -0.31 6.07
C LEU A 19 4.83 -1.59 6.89
N LEU A 20 4.12 -1.54 8.01
CA LEU A 20 3.82 -2.72 8.83
C LEU A 20 3.02 -3.76 8.03
N SER A 21 2.05 -3.32 7.23
CA SER A 21 1.25 -4.20 6.38
C SER A 21 2.09 -4.91 5.31
N VAL A 22 3.09 -4.22 4.73
CA VAL A 22 4.07 -4.82 3.80
C VAL A 22 4.83 -5.94 4.51
N VAL A 23 5.42 -5.64 5.68
CA VAL A 23 6.22 -6.60 6.45
C VAL A 23 5.39 -7.82 6.84
N ILE A 24 4.19 -7.61 7.36
CA ILE A 24 3.27 -8.70 7.75
C ILE A 24 2.89 -9.54 6.54
N THR A 25 2.60 -8.90 5.39
CA THR A 25 2.21 -9.61 4.17
C THR A 25 3.34 -10.49 3.66
N ILE A 26 4.56 -9.96 3.56
CA ILE A 26 5.74 -10.72 3.13
C ILE A 26 6.00 -11.87 4.11
N TRP A 27 6.01 -11.59 5.42
CA TRP A 27 6.21 -12.61 6.44
C TRP A 27 5.18 -13.74 6.33
N ARG A 28 3.89 -13.39 6.20
CA ARG A 28 2.83 -14.38 5.98
C ARG A 28 3.11 -15.17 4.72
N LEU A 29 3.34 -14.56 3.56
CA LEU A 29 3.59 -15.30 2.31
C LEU A 29 4.77 -16.28 2.39
N THR A 30 5.77 -16.00 3.23
CA THR A 30 6.92 -16.89 3.46
C THR A 30 6.68 -17.98 4.52
N ALA A 31 5.60 -17.88 5.31
CA ALA A 31 5.28 -18.86 6.33
C ALA A 31 4.81 -20.19 5.71
N LYS A 32 5.23 -21.31 6.31
CA LYS A 32 4.92 -22.66 5.79
C LYS A 32 3.43 -23.02 5.77
N ASN A 33 2.62 -22.36 6.61
CA ASN A 33 1.23 -22.74 6.88
C ASN A 33 0.20 -21.76 6.31
N VAL A 34 0.52 -21.06 5.22
CA VAL A 34 -0.45 -20.14 4.59
C VAL A 34 -1.44 -20.91 3.74
N THR A 35 -2.72 -20.74 4.08
CA THR A 35 -3.83 -21.36 3.36
C THR A 35 -4.13 -20.62 2.05
N GLN A 36 -4.73 -21.32 1.09
CA GLN A 36 -5.17 -20.68 -0.17
C GLN A 36 -6.16 -19.53 0.07
N ARG A 37 -7.06 -19.70 1.03
CA ARG A 37 -8.05 -18.69 1.40
C ARG A 37 -7.38 -17.39 1.84
N GLU A 38 -6.36 -17.47 2.70
CA GLU A 38 -5.61 -16.29 3.15
C GLU A 38 -4.93 -15.58 1.98
N LYS A 39 -4.34 -16.32 1.04
CA LYS A 39 -3.71 -15.71 -0.13
C LYS A 39 -4.72 -14.95 -1.01
N TYR A 40 -5.92 -15.48 -1.22
CA TYR A 40 -6.98 -14.78 -1.94
C TYR A 40 -7.47 -13.53 -1.18
N ILE A 41 -7.57 -13.60 0.14
CA ILE A 41 -7.90 -12.43 0.97
C ILE A 41 -6.82 -11.36 0.81
N LEU A 42 -5.54 -11.74 0.89
CA LEU A 42 -4.42 -10.82 0.66
C LEU A 42 -4.47 -10.23 -0.74
N LEU A 43 -4.72 -11.04 -1.77
CA LEU A 43 -4.83 -10.55 -3.15
C LEU A 43 -5.97 -9.53 -3.28
N GLY A 44 -7.15 -9.82 -2.75
CA GLY A 44 -8.29 -8.89 -2.80
C GLY A 44 -8.01 -7.59 -2.03
N ALA A 45 -7.48 -7.70 -0.81
CA ALA A 45 -7.15 -6.55 0.03
C ALA A 45 -6.09 -5.66 -0.64
N TRP A 46 -5.00 -6.25 -1.15
CA TRP A 46 -3.93 -5.53 -1.82
C TRP A 46 -4.33 -5.06 -3.23
N GLY A 47 -5.29 -5.70 -3.89
CA GLY A 47 -5.80 -5.26 -5.19
C GLY A 47 -6.71 -4.05 -5.12
N ILE A 48 -7.30 -3.77 -3.95
CA ILE A 48 -8.34 -2.75 -3.78
C ILE A 48 -7.88 -1.62 -2.85
N LEU A 49 -7.38 -1.93 -1.66
CA LEU A 49 -7.16 -0.92 -0.62
C LEU A 49 -6.08 0.10 -1.01
N PRO A 50 -4.88 -0.28 -1.49
CA PRO A 50 -3.86 0.71 -1.85
C PRO A 50 -4.25 1.59 -3.05
N PRO A 51 -4.82 1.07 -4.15
CA PRO A 51 -5.33 1.93 -5.23
C PRO A 51 -6.41 2.92 -4.79
N ILE A 52 -7.38 2.48 -3.97
CA ILE A 52 -8.39 3.39 -3.41
C ILE A 52 -7.72 4.45 -2.54
N TRP A 53 -6.75 4.06 -1.72
CA TRP A 53 -6.03 5.01 -0.88
C TRP A 53 -5.29 6.07 -1.71
N PHE A 54 -4.59 5.69 -2.78
CA PHE A 54 -3.91 6.67 -3.65
C PHE A 54 -4.89 7.70 -4.25
N LEU A 55 -6.10 7.27 -4.61
CA LEU A 55 -7.15 8.19 -5.07
C LEU A 55 -7.64 9.10 -3.94
N VAL A 56 -7.91 8.54 -2.76
CA VAL A 56 -8.33 9.30 -1.58
C VAL A 56 -7.28 10.35 -1.21
N GLU A 57 -6.03 9.93 -1.15
CA GLU A 57 -4.91 10.79 -0.81
C GLU A 57 -4.76 11.94 -1.82
N TYR A 58 -4.90 11.68 -3.11
CA TYR A 58 -4.85 12.76 -4.10
C TYR A 58 -6.04 13.71 -4.00
N PHE A 59 -7.27 13.19 -4.13
CA PHE A 59 -8.46 14.03 -4.31
C PHE A 59 -8.96 14.68 -3.03
N PHE A 60 -8.86 13.97 -1.90
CA PHE A 60 -9.47 14.40 -0.64
C PHE A 60 -8.47 14.87 0.40
N ILE A 61 -7.18 14.53 0.25
CA ILE A 61 -6.13 14.94 1.20
C ILE A 61 -5.21 15.99 0.57
N PHE A 62 -4.59 15.70 -0.57
CA PHE A 62 -3.60 16.57 -1.18
C PHE A 62 -4.21 17.81 -1.83
N ILE A 63 -5.30 17.69 -2.60
CA ILE A 63 -5.94 18.87 -3.22
C ILE A 63 -6.40 19.90 -2.15
N PRO A 64 -7.04 19.52 -1.05
CA PRO A 64 -7.52 20.49 -0.06
C PRO A 64 -6.46 20.96 0.95
N TYR A 65 -5.49 20.12 1.30
CA TYR A 65 -4.56 20.35 2.43
C TYR A 65 -3.07 20.31 2.05
N GLY A 66 -2.75 20.14 0.78
CA GLY A 66 -1.38 20.10 0.29
C GLY A 66 -0.70 21.46 0.31
N VAL A 67 0.56 21.49 0.75
CA VAL A 67 1.38 22.72 0.74
C VAL A 67 1.60 23.20 -0.70
N LYS A 68 1.49 24.51 -0.93
CA LYS A 68 1.75 25.11 -2.26
C LYS A 68 3.14 24.74 -2.77
N GLY A 69 3.22 24.25 -4.01
CA GLY A 69 4.48 23.81 -4.63
C GLY A 69 4.93 22.40 -4.24
N ALA A 70 4.20 21.69 -3.37
CA ALA A 70 4.55 20.33 -2.94
C ALA A 70 4.11 19.23 -3.94
N PHE A 71 3.44 19.58 -5.04
CA PHE A 71 2.86 18.61 -5.97
C PHE A 71 3.89 17.64 -6.55
N ASN A 72 5.06 18.12 -6.94
CA ASN A 72 6.13 17.26 -7.46
C ASN A 72 6.62 16.24 -6.41
N TYR A 73 6.71 16.65 -5.15
CA TYR A 73 7.08 15.76 -4.04
C TYR A 73 5.98 14.73 -3.78
N PHE A 74 4.72 15.14 -3.81
CA PHE A 74 3.58 14.24 -3.70
C PHE A 74 3.56 13.20 -4.82
N GLN A 75 3.71 13.62 -6.08
CA GLN A 75 3.78 12.70 -7.23
C GLN A 75 4.95 11.73 -7.12
N TYR A 76 6.12 12.20 -6.68
CA TYR A 76 7.27 11.34 -6.42
C TYR A 76 6.94 10.30 -5.33
N GLY A 77 6.33 10.73 -4.22
CA GLY A 77 5.89 9.84 -3.14
C GLY A 77 4.90 8.77 -3.62
N GLN A 78 3.86 9.15 -4.36
CA GLN A 78 2.91 8.22 -5.00
C GLN A 78 3.63 7.25 -5.94
N GLY A 79 4.61 7.73 -6.70
CA GLY A 79 5.43 6.91 -7.61
C GLY A 79 6.29 5.87 -6.88
N VAL A 80 6.83 6.19 -5.71
CA VAL A 80 7.55 5.22 -4.87
C VAL A 80 6.57 4.23 -4.24
N ALA A 81 5.48 4.71 -3.66
CA ALA A 81 4.48 3.89 -2.97
C ALA A 81 3.83 2.87 -3.93
N SER A 82 3.47 3.29 -5.14
CA SER A 82 2.90 2.41 -6.17
C SER A 82 3.85 1.30 -6.62
N LYS A 83 5.16 1.56 -6.68
CA LYS A 83 6.15 0.51 -7.01
C LYS A 83 6.27 -0.52 -5.88
N VAL A 84 6.32 -0.08 -4.63
CA VAL A 84 6.35 -0.98 -3.46
C VAL A 84 5.08 -1.82 -3.42
N TRP A 85 3.93 -1.19 -3.60
CA TRP A 85 2.64 -1.87 -3.71
C TRP A 85 2.63 -2.92 -4.82
N GLY A 86 3.02 -2.54 -6.04
CA GLY A 86 3.05 -3.42 -7.20
C GLY A 86 3.96 -4.64 -6.99
N ALA A 87 5.12 -4.45 -6.34
CA ALA A 87 6.01 -5.54 -5.99
C ALA A 87 5.35 -6.54 -5.02
N VAL A 88 4.70 -6.06 -3.96
CA VAL A 88 3.99 -6.94 -3.00
C VAL A 88 2.82 -7.64 -3.67
N PHE A 89 2.04 -6.93 -4.48
CA PHE A 89 0.92 -7.53 -5.22
C PHE A 89 1.37 -8.62 -6.20
N ALA A 90 2.50 -8.40 -6.89
CA ALA A 90 3.12 -9.40 -7.75
C ALA A 90 3.56 -10.63 -6.94
N LEU A 91 4.18 -10.44 -5.77
CA LEU A 91 4.58 -11.54 -4.87
C LEU A 91 3.38 -12.38 -4.41
N ILE A 92 2.27 -11.75 -4.04
CA ILE A 92 1.03 -12.46 -3.69
C ILE A 92 0.54 -13.29 -4.89
N SER A 93 0.54 -12.70 -6.09
CA SER A 93 0.09 -13.35 -7.32
C SER A 93 0.95 -14.56 -7.69
N ILE A 94 2.27 -14.43 -7.61
CA ILE A 94 3.23 -15.53 -7.85
C ILE A 94 3.04 -16.65 -6.83
N SER A 95 2.86 -16.30 -5.55
CA SER A 95 2.62 -17.27 -4.48
C SER A 95 1.32 -18.05 -4.66
N LEU A 96 0.27 -17.40 -5.19
CA LEU A 96 -0.98 -18.06 -5.57
C LEU A 96 -0.78 -19.00 -6.75
N TYR A 97 -0.16 -18.52 -7.83
CA TYR A 97 0.08 -19.32 -9.03
C TYR A 97 0.89 -20.59 -8.72
N SER A 98 2.02 -20.44 -8.01
CA SER A 98 2.91 -21.56 -7.63
C SER A 98 2.24 -22.61 -6.72
N SER A 99 1.08 -22.29 -6.16
CA SER A 99 0.32 -23.19 -5.29
C SER A 99 -0.89 -23.83 -5.97
N LYS A 100 -1.19 -23.46 -7.22
CA LYS A 100 -2.11 -24.19 -8.09
C LYS A 100 -1.41 -25.34 -8.83
N ASP A 101 -0.09 -25.24 -9.03
CA ASP A 101 0.73 -26.25 -9.71
C ASP A 101 1.23 -27.38 -8.77
N LYS A 102 0.79 -27.40 -7.52
CA LYS A 102 1.07 -28.45 -6.52
C LYS A 102 -0.21 -29.16 -6.14
#